data_AF-A0A6I3K986-F1
#
_entry.id   AF-A0A6I3K986-F1
#
_cell.length_a   1.000
_cell.length_b   1.000
_cell.length_c   1.000
_cell.angle_alpha   90.00
_cell.angle_beta   90.00
_cell.angle_gamma   90.00
#
_symmetry.space_group_name_H-M   'P 1'
#
loop_
_entity.id
_entity.type
_entity.pdbx_description
1 polymer ?
#
loop_
_entity_poly.entity_id
_entity_poly.type
_entity_poly.pdbx_seq_one_letter_code
_entity_poly.pdbx_strand_id
1 'polypeptide(L)'
;MLVRVDDLLFPRELTKFEEKLAEKLLEHAENMLRAEYGRCGMDFDAHVQVDWKLFNIKRVIGEMVSAALLVGASRGMRSGSSTSGPQSDSVTWADVESVKLGGMAITDEQRDLLGLCRGSGPRFSFPAPGEWPEELLHPREGKYAEYSERGRC
;
A
#
# COMPACT_ATOMS: atom_id res chain seq x y z
N MET A 1 -23.01 -7.98 6.16
CA MET A 1 -22.59 -8.78 5.00
C MET A 1 -23.21 -8.23 3.72
N LEU A 2 -22.45 -7.39 3.03
CA LEU A 2 -22.88 -6.65 1.83
C LEU A 2 -22.78 -7.46 0.52
N VAL A 3 -21.87 -8.44 0.48
CA VAL A 3 -21.53 -9.26 -0.68
C VAL A 3 -21.60 -10.73 -0.27
N ARG A 4 -22.19 -11.58 -1.12
CA ARG A 4 -22.23 -13.04 -0.94
C ARG A 4 -21.18 -13.72 -1.81
N VAL A 5 -20.86 -14.98 -1.50
CA VAL A 5 -19.92 -15.78 -2.30
C VAL A 5 -20.42 -15.91 -3.74
N ASP A 6 -21.73 -16.05 -3.94
CA ASP A 6 -22.36 -16.15 -5.26
C ASP A 6 -22.22 -14.87 -6.12
N ASP A 7 -21.98 -13.72 -5.50
CA ASP A 7 -21.77 -12.45 -6.21
C ASP A 7 -20.34 -12.34 -6.78
N LEU A 8 -19.42 -13.24 -6.38
CA LEU A 8 -18.03 -13.23 -6.78
C LEU A 8 -17.83 -14.01 -8.07
N LEU A 9 -17.13 -13.39 -9.03
CA LEU A 9 -16.78 -14.03 -10.29
C LEU A 9 -15.37 -14.62 -10.20
N PHE A 10 -15.28 -15.95 -10.13
CA PHE A 10 -14.01 -16.68 -10.15
C PHE A 10 -13.76 -17.33 -11.52
N PRO A 11 -12.49 -17.41 -11.97
CA PRO A 11 -12.15 -18.07 -13.24
C PRO A 11 -12.26 -19.60 -13.17
N ARG A 12 -12.49 -20.17 -11.98
CA ARG A 12 -12.69 -21.61 -11.74
C ARG A 12 -13.71 -21.82 -10.62
N GLU A 13 -14.24 -23.03 -10.54
CA GLU A 13 -15.07 -23.45 -9.41
C GLU A 13 -14.26 -23.49 -8.12
N LEU A 14 -14.92 -23.11 -7.03
CA LEU A 14 -14.36 -23.17 -5.69
C LEU A 14 -14.59 -24.56 -5.09
N THR A 15 -13.60 -25.02 -4.34
CA THR A 15 -13.78 -26.20 -3.48
C THR A 15 -14.63 -25.82 -2.26
N LYS A 16 -15.31 -26.79 -1.64
CA LYS A 16 -16.09 -26.58 -0.40
C LYS A 16 -15.29 -25.95 0.75
N PHE A 17 -13.98 -26.14 0.76
CA PHE A 17 -13.09 -25.48 1.73
C PHE A 17 -12.92 -24.00 1.40
N GLU A 18 -12.69 -23.68 0.13
CA GLU A 18 -12.55 -22.31 -0.36
C GLU A 18 -13.84 -21.51 -0.21
N GLU A 19 -15.01 -22.12 -0.40
CA GLU A 19 -16.30 -21.48 -0.12
C GLU A 19 -16.42 -21.03 1.34
N LYS A 20 -16.12 -21.93 2.29
CA LYS A 20 -16.12 -21.60 3.73
C LYS A 20 -15.08 -20.56 4.10
N LEU A 21 -13.94 -20.56 3.41
CA LEU A 21 -12.90 -19.56 3.59
C LEU A 21 -13.35 -18.21 3.02
N ALA A 22 -14.00 -18.20 1.86
CA ALA A 22 -14.53 -17.01 1.19
C ALA A 22 -15.55 -16.29 2.07
N GLU A 23 -16.46 -17.00 2.72
CA GLU A 23 -17.41 -16.42 3.67
C GLU A 23 -16.71 -15.65 4.80
N LYS A 24 -15.68 -16.26 5.41
CA LYS A 24 -14.90 -15.62 6.48
C LYS A 24 -14.09 -14.43 5.96
N LEU A 25 -13.56 -14.53 4.75
CA LEU A 25 -12.82 -13.44 4.12
C LEU A 25 -13.74 -12.26 3.77
N LEU A 26 -14.96 -12.51 3.31
CA LEU A 26 -15.96 -11.47 3.04
C LEU A 26 -16.30 -10.70 4.32
N GLU A 27 -16.55 -11.41 5.42
CA GLU A 27 -16.81 -10.78 6.72
C GLU A 27 -15.60 -9.96 7.20
N HIS A 28 -14.40 -10.51 7.07
CA HIS A 28 -13.19 -9.81 7.47
C HIS A 28 -12.91 -8.57 6.59
N ALA A 29 -13.18 -8.63 5.29
CA ALA A 29 -13.03 -7.51 4.37
C ALA A 29 -14.00 -6.37 4.71
N GLU A 30 -15.26 -6.67 5.03
CA GLU A 30 -16.24 -5.67 5.45
C GLU A 30 -15.79 -4.99 6.76
N ASN A 31 -15.32 -5.76 7.74
CA ASN A 31 -14.79 -5.21 9.00
C ASN A 31 -13.54 -4.36 8.79
N MET A 32 -12.66 -4.76 7.87
CA MET A 32 -11.46 -3.98 7.51
C MET A 32 -11.85 -2.64 6.89
N LEU A 33 -12.80 -2.62 5.95
CA LEU A 33 -13.29 -1.37 5.36
C LEU A 33 -13.93 -0.47 6.40
N ARG A 34 -14.79 -0.99 7.29
CA ARG A 34 -15.37 -0.21 8.40
C ARG A 34 -14.29 0.45 9.25
N ALA A 35 -13.23 -0.29 9.57
CA ALA A 35 -12.12 0.26 10.34
C ALA A 35 -11.37 1.36 9.59
N GLU A 36 -11.14 1.22 8.28
CA GLU A 36 -10.49 2.27 7.47
C GLU A 36 -11.38 3.52 7.31
N TYR A 37 -12.68 3.36 7.08
CA TYR A 37 -13.62 4.48 7.07
C TYR A 37 -13.60 5.20 8.43
N GLY A 38 -13.61 4.45 9.54
CA GLY A 38 -13.48 5.01 10.88
C GLY A 38 -12.17 5.76 11.12
N ARG A 39 -11.03 5.25 10.60
CA ARG A 39 -9.74 5.97 10.65
C ARG A 39 -9.78 7.31 9.94
N CYS A 40 -10.57 7.42 8.88
CA CYS A 40 -10.77 8.67 8.13
C CYS A 40 -11.86 9.57 8.72
N GLY A 41 -12.45 9.20 9.87
CA GLY A 41 -13.55 9.94 10.50
C GLY A 41 -14.85 9.87 9.70
N MET A 42 -15.02 8.87 8.85
CA MET A 42 -16.20 8.68 8.02
C MET A 42 -17.09 7.57 8.56
N ASP A 43 -18.40 7.73 8.42
CA ASP A 43 -19.38 6.69 8.75
C ASP A 43 -19.59 5.76 7.55
N PHE A 44 -19.25 4.48 7.74
CA PHE A 44 -19.43 3.42 6.76
C PHE A 44 -20.90 3.19 6.41
N ASP A 45 -21.79 3.20 7.41
CA ASP A 45 -23.19 2.87 7.21
C ASP A 45 -23.90 3.96 6.39
N ALA A 46 -23.53 5.22 6.60
CA ALA A 46 -23.97 6.33 5.76
C ALA A 46 -23.50 6.21 4.31
N HIS A 47 -22.30 5.65 4.06
CA HIS A 47 -21.76 5.47 2.71
C HIS A 47 -22.45 4.32 1.96
N VAL A 48 -22.89 3.28 2.67
CA VAL A 48 -23.64 2.15 2.11
C VAL A 48 -25.02 2.58 1.57
N GLN A 49 -25.60 3.67 2.07
CA GLN A 49 -26.89 4.19 1.58
C GLN A 49 -26.81 4.87 0.21
N VAL A 50 -25.61 5.13 -0.31
CA VAL A 50 -25.41 5.81 -1.59
C VAL A 50 -25.07 4.77 -2.65
N ASP A 51 -25.94 4.59 -3.65
CA ASP A 51 -25.87 3.49 -4.62
C ASP A 51 -24.50 3.33 -5.32
N TRP A 52 -23.91 4.44 -5.80
CA TRP A 52 -22.63 4.38 -6.48
C TRP A 52 -21.46 4.07 -5.53
N LYS A 53 -21.55 4.49 -4.27
CA LYS A 53 -20.57 4.15 -3.24
C LYS A 53 -20.71 2.70 -2.83
N LEU A 54 -21.94 2.21 -2.67
CA LEU A 54 -22.23 0.81 -2.39
C LEU A 54 -21.67 -0.08 -3.50
N PHE A 55 -21.86 0.29 -4.76
CA PHE A 55 -21.27 -0.42 -5.90
C PHE A 55 -19.74 -0.51 -5.80
N ASN A 56 -19.07 0.62 -5.53
CA ASN A 56 -17.61 0.65 -5.37
C ASN A 56 -17.14 -0.19 -4.17
N ILE A 57 -17.85 -0.13 -3.03
CA ILE A 57 -17.55 -0.94 -1.84
C ILE A 57 -17.66 -2.43 -2.18
N LYS A 58 -18.75 -2.86 -2.82
CA LYS A 58 -18.93 -4.27 -3.22
C LYS A 58 -17.84 -4.74 -4.17
N ARG A 59 -17.49 -3.90 -5.14
CA ARG A 59 -16.40 -4.16 -6.08
C ARG A 59 -15.07 -4.35 -5.37
N VAL A 60 -14.69 -3.44 -4.46
CA VAL A 60 -13.43 -3.53 -3.72
C VAL A 60 -13.40 -4.77 -2.83
N ILE A 61 -14.49 -5.07 -2.11
CA ILE A 61 -14.60 -6.31 -1.32
C ILE A 61 -14.36 -7.54 -2.22
N GLY A 62 -15.00 -7.58 -3.39
CA GLY A 62 -14.84 -8.68 -4.33
C GLY A 62 -13.41 -8.80 -4.86
N GLU A 63 -12.75 -7.70 -5.19
CA GLU A 63 -11.35 -7.68 -5.62
C GLU A 63 -10.41 -8.17 -4.51
N MET A 64 -10.60 -7.71 -3.26
CA MET A 64 -9.79 -8.14 -2.12
C MET A 64 -9.91 -9.65 -1.85
N VAL A 65 -11.14 -10.16 -1.82
CA VAL A 65 -11.40 -11.58 -1.52
C VAL A 65 -10.97 -12.47 -2.66
N SER A 66 -11.23 -12.08 -3.91
CA SER A 66 -10.79 -12.84 -5.09
C SER A 66 -9.27 -12.88 -5.21
N ALA A 67 -8.57 -11.77 -4.95
CA ALA A 67 -7.12 -11.74 -4.89
C ALA A 67 -6.59 -12.66 -3.79
N ALA A 68 -7.15 -12.61 -2.58
CA ALA A 68 -6.70 -13.45 -1.47
C ALA A 68 -6.91 -14.95 -1.73
N LEU A 69 -8.06 -15.34 -2.29
CA LEU A 69 -8.38 -16.74 -2.61
C LEU A 69 -7.55 -17.28 -3.77
N LEU A 70 -7.42 -16.53 -4.86
CA LEU A 70 -6.75 -17.00 -6.07
C LEU A 70 -5.22 -16.98 -5.95
N VAL A 71 -4.67 -15.96 -5.28
CA VAL A 71 -3.21 -15.85 -5.11
C VAL A 71 -2.71 -16.78 -4.01
N GLY A 72 -3.47 -16.94 -2.92
CA GLY A 72 -3.23 -17.97 -1.88
C GLY A 72 -1.77 -18.18 -1.48
N ALA A 73 -1.36 -19.46 -1.36
CA ALA A 73 -0.01 -19.88 -0.97
C ALA A 73 1.07 -19.63 -2.04
N SER A 74 0.68 -19.26 -3.27
CA SER A 74 1.58 -18.98 -4.40
C SER A 74 2.11 -17.55 -4.41
N ARG A 75 1.91 -16.83 -3.30
CA ARG A 75 2.14 -15.40 -3.12
C ARG A 75 3.56 -14.98 -3.46
N GLY A 76 3.71 -14.26 -4.58
CA GLY A 76 4.97 -13.67 -5.02
C GLY A 76 5.75 -14.55 -6.00
N MET A 77 5.33 -15.78 -6.29
CA MET A 77 6.04 -16.63 -7.24
C MET A 77 5.94 -16.06 -8.66
N ARG A 78 7.02 -15.46 -9.17
CA ARG A 78 7.12 -14.96 -10.56
C ARG A 78 7.44 -16.07 -11.55
N SER A 79 8.23 -17.04 -11.12
CA SER A 79 8.59 -18.23 -11.89
C SER A 79 8.96 -19.36 -10.95
N GLY A 80 8.46 -20.56 -11.27
CA GLY A 80 8.93 -21.82 -10.72
C GLY A 80 9.41 -22.67 -11.88
N SER A 81 10.70 -22.99 -11.91
CA SER A 81 11.28 -23.92 -12.88
C SER A 81 11.54 -25.23 -12.17
N SER A 82 10.89 -26.31 -12.61
CA SER A 82 11.17 -27.67 -12.15
C SER A 82 11.71 -28.45 -13.34
N THR A 83 13.00 -28.77 -13.29
CA THR A 83 13.67 -29.59 -14.29
C THR A 83 14.08 -30.89 -13.58
N SER A 84 13.95 -32.05 -14.23
CA SER A 84 14.27 -33.37 -13.64
C SER A 84 15.64 -33.90 -14.10
N GLY A 85 16.53 -34.22 -13.15
CA GLY A 85 17.99 -34.48 -13.30
C GLY A 85 18.73 -34.25 -11.95
N PRO A 86 20.04 -33.93 -11.87
CA PRO A 86 20.74 -33.60 -10.61
C PRO A 86 20.34 -32.21 -10.03
N GLN A 87 19.05 -31.98 -9.80
CA GLN A 87 18.41 -30.68 -10.02
C GLN A 87 18.19 -29.82 -8.79
N SER A 88 18.27 -28.51 -9.04
CA SER A 88 18.03 -27.41 -8.12
C SER A 88 16.67 -26.82 -8.43
N ASP A 89 15.76 -26.87 -7.46
CA ASP A 89 14.52 -26.10 -7.52
C ASP A 89 14.85 -24.64 -7.18
N SER A 90 14.48 -23.68 -8.04
CA SER A 90 14.58 -22.26 -7.72
C SER A 90 13.22 -21.58 -7.90
N VAL A 91 12.84 -20.81 -6.89
CA VAL A 91 11.58 -20.06 -6.84
C VAL A 91 11.93 -18.59 -6.70
N THR A 92 11.52 -17.78 -7.68
CA THR A 92 11.74 -16.33 -7.62
C THR A 92 10.50 -15.65 -7.06
N TRP A 93 10.68 -14.93 -5.95
CA TRP A 93 9.60 -14.21 -5.28
C TRP A 93 9.65 -12.71 -5.62
N ALA A 94 8.49 -12.09 -5.88
CA ALA A 94 8.32 -10.65 -6.02
C ALA A 94 7.24 -10.17 -5.05
N ASP A 95 7.44 -8.99 -4.47
CA ASP A 95 6.45 -8.38 -3.61
C ASP A 95 5.28 -7.86 -4.46
N VAL A 96 4.09 -8.41 -4.23
CA VAL A 96 2.87 -8.00 -4.94
C VAL A 96 2.04 -7.20 -3.95
N GLU A 97 1.87 -5.91 -4.24
CA GLU A 97 1.22 -4.94 -3.35
C GLU A 97 -0.24 -5.29 -3.01
N SER A 98 -0.88 -6.15 -3.81
CA SER A 98 -2.29 -6.55 -3.67
C SER A 98 -2.59 -7.48 -2.49
N VAL A 99 -1.58 -8.11 -1.86
CA VAL A 99 -1.78 -9.02 -0.72
C VAL A 99 -0.65 -8.76 0.28
N LYS A 100 -0.91 -8.63 1.60
CA LYS A 100 0.11 -8.45 2.67
C LYS A 100 0.34 -9.73 3.46
N LEU A 101 1.50 -9.91 4.09
CA LEU A 101 1.91 -11.20 4.71
C LEU A 101 0.90 -11.76 5.74
N GLY A 102 -0.03 -10.92 6.23
CA GLY A 102 -1.15 -11.27 7.10
C GLY A 102 -2.53 -11.40 6.42
N GLY A 103 -2.62 -11.44 5.08
CA GLY A 103 -3.86 -11.63 4.34
C GLY A 103 -4.20 -10.50 3.36
N MET A 104 -5.47 -10.10 3.33
CA MET A 104 -5.99 -9.05 2.44
C MET A 104 -5.35 -7.69 2.72
N ALA A 105 -5.14 -6.92 1.66
CA ALA A 105 -4.64 -5.55 1.75
C ALA A 105 -5.51 -4.65 0.88
N ILE A 106 -5.72 -3.41 1.33
CA ILE A 106 -6.37 -2.38 0.54
C ILE A 106 -5.27 -1.62 -0.18
N THR A 107 -5.32 -1.62 -1.51
CA THR A 107 -4.36 -0.91 -2.36
C THR A 107 -4.64 0.59 -2.37
N ASP A 108 -3.66 1.40 -2.74
CA ASP A 108 -3.87 2.85 -2.82
C ASP A 108 -4.89 3.25 -3.90
N GLU A 109 -5.02 2.48 -4.98
CA GLU A 109 -6.07 2.68 -6.00
C GLU A 109 -7.47 2.41 -5.42
N GLN A 110 -7.61 1.36 -4.61
CA GLN A 110 -8.88 1.05 -3.93
C GLN A 110 -9.23 2.11 -2.89
N ARG A 111 -8.23 2.66 -2.19
CA ARG A 111 -8.45 3.80 -1.27
C ARG A 111 -8.95 5.02 -2.01
N ASP A 112 -8.35 5.35 -3.14
CA ASP A 112 -8.77 6.49 -3.97
C ASP A 112 -10.22 6.30 -4.47
N LEU A 113 -10.55 5.10 -4.96
CA LEU A 113 -11.90 4.76 -5.41
C LEU A 113 -12.96 4.90 -4.31
N LEU A 114 -12.60 4.54 -3.08
CA LEU A 114 -13.47 4.61 -1.91
C LEU A 114 -13.50 5.98 -1.24
N GLY A 115 -12.66 6.92 -1.68
CA GLY A 115 -12.48 8.23 -1.06
C GLY A 115 -11.85 8.15 0.34
N LEU A 116 -11.09 7.08 0.63
CA LEU A 116 -10.41 6.91 1.90
C LEU A 116 -9.22 7.87 2.00
N CYS A 117 -8.96 8.35 3.21
CA CYS A 117 -7.79 9.12 3.55
C CYS A 117 -6.50 8.33 3.24
N ARG A 118 -5.61 8.92 2.45
CA ARG A 118 -4.28 8.34 2.20
C ARG A 118 -3.42 8.50 3.45
N GLY A 119 -2.85 7.39 3.91
CA GLY A 119 -1.86 7.38 5.00
C GLY A 119 -0.48 7.93 4.63
N SER A 120 -0.33 8.51 3.45
CA SER A 120 0.93 9.04 2.94
C SER A 120 0.68 10.45 2.41
N GLY A 121 1.37 11.43 2.99
CA GLY A 121 1.51 12.77 2.43
C GLY A 121 2.14 12.74 1.03
N PRO A 122 2.44 13.90 0.43
CA PRO A 122 3.05 13.93 -0.90
C PRO A 122 4.29 13.02 -0.94
N ARG A 123 4.27 12.02 -1.85
CA ARG A 123 5.41 11.10 -2.07
C ARG A 123 6.65 11.82 -2.63
N PHE A 124 6.49 13.08 -3.00
CA PHE A 124 7.53 13.95 -3.50
C PHE A 124 7.80 15.05 -2.47
N SER A 125 9.00 15.05 -1.91
CA SER A 125 9.57 16.25 -1.32
C SER A 125 9.95 17.19 -2.47
N PHE A 126 9.55 18.47 -2.37
CA PHE A 126 10.17 19.49 -3.21
C PHE A 126 11.68 19.44 -2.95
N PRO A 127 12.54 19.40 -3.99
CA PRO A 127 13.98 19.41 -3.76
C PRO A 127 14.33 20.61 -2.88
N ALA A 128 15.29 20.43 -1.97
CA ALA A 128 15.83 21.56 -1.23
C ALA A 128 16.24 22.65 -2.23
N PRO A 129 15.97 23.93 -1.95
CA PRO A 129 16.39 25.01 -2.85
C PRO A 129 17.89 24.85 -3.13
N GLY A 130 18.28 24.91 -4.39
CA GLY A 130 19.68 24.84 -4.76
C GLY A 130 20.45 25.96 -4.08
N GLU A 131 21.49 25.60 -3.32
CA GLU A 131 22.40 26.57 -2.72
C GLU A 131 23.17 27.27 -3.85
N TRP A 132 23.16 28.60 -3.85
CA TRP A 132 23.93 29.39 -4.81
C TRP A 132 25.42 29.26 -4.49
N PRO A 133 26.30 29.16 -5.49
CA PRO A 133 27.74 28.87 -5.32
C PRO A 133 28.55 29.96 -4.61
N GLU A 134 27.93 31.02 -4.11
CA GLU A 134 28.58 32.17 -3.50
C GLU A 134 29.06 31.96 -2.05
N GLU A 135 28.72 30.83 -1.42
CA GLU A 135 29.19 30.49 -0.07
C GLU A 135 30.56 29.77 -0.01
N LEU A 136 31.16 29.44 -1.16
CA LEU A 136 32.49 28.81 -1.24
C LEU A 136 33.66 29.82 -1.30
N LEU A 137 33.40 31.12 -1.21
CA LEU A 137 34.41 32.18 -1.38
C LEU A 137 34.92 32.83 -0.08
N HIS A 138 34.65 32.24 1.08
CA HIS A 138 35.36 32.61 2.30
C HIS A 138 36.40 31.55 2.65
N PRO A 139 37.71 31.79 2.34
CA PRO A 139 38.74 31.06 3.04
C PRO A 139 38.53 31.34 4.53
N ARG A 140 38.54 30.30 5.37
CA ARG A 140 38.67 30.47 6.82
C ARG A 140 39.99 31.21 7.07
N GLU A 141 39.93 32.54 7.16
CA GLU A 141 41.04 33.40 7.55
C GLU A 141 41.34 33.17 9.03
N GLY A 142 42.08 32.10 9.30
CA GLY A 142 42.73 31.86 10.57
C GLY A 142 44.21 32.20 10.47
N LYS A 143 44.57 33.48 10.28
CA LYS A 143 45.90 34.02 10.62
C LYS A 143 45.78 35.50 11.00
N TYR A 144 45.80 35.74 12.30
CA TYR A 144 46.06 37.05 12.90
C TYR A 144 47.42 37.56 12.42
N ALA A 145 47.43 38.68 11.70
CA ALA A 145 48.59 39.55 11.60
C ALA A 145 48.20 40.87 12.28
N GLU A 146 48.78 41.06 13.46
CA GLU A 146 48.77 42.28 14.26
C GLU A 146 49.07 43.50 13.38
N TYR A 147 48.33 44.59 13.55
CA TYR A 147 48.82 45.99 13.53
C TYR A 147 47.62 46.90 13.86
N SER A 148 47.34 47.06 15.15
CA SER A 148 46.49 48.15 15.65
C SER A 148 47.40 49.25 16.18
N GLU A 149 47.75 50.19 15.31
CA GLU A 149 48.12 51.52 15.76
C GLU A 149 46.84 52.35 15.90
N ARG A 150 46.52 52.76 17.14
CA ARG A 150 46.37 54.16 17.58
C ARG A 150 45.38 54.31 18.73
N GLY A 151 45.91 54.75 19.87
CA GLY A 151 45.45 56.03 20.42
C GLY A 151 45.11 56.10 21.90
N ARG A 152 45.80 57.04 22.57
CA ARG A 152 45.41 57.82 23.76
C ARG A 152 45.75 57.21 25.14
N CYS A 153 46.86 57.68 25.72
CA CYS A 153 46.85 58.88 26.58
C CYS A 153 48.06 59.75 26.23
#